data_AF-A0A6J2X2G6-F1
#
_entry.id   AF-A0A6J2X2G6-F1
#
_cell.length_a   1.000
_cell.length_b   1.000
_cell.length_c   1.000
_cell.angle_alpha   90.00
_cell.angle_beta   90.00
_cell.angle_gamma   90.00
#
_symmetry.space_group_name_H-M   'P 1'
#
loop_
_entity.id
_entity.type
_entity.pdbx_description
1 polymer ?
#
loop_
_entity_poly.entity_id
_entity_poly.type
_entity_poly.pdbx_seq_one_letter_code
_entity_poly.pdbx_strand_id
1 'polypeptide(L)'
;MNRSYDKVISKQNKHKTYNSIIKSIISYGSEVWPLKERNLKLLEATEMDLWRRAAGKSKLDRVRNERIQNIMGVKHRILEDIKINQHRWYGHVQRMEESRIPKKILNWTPQGKRKRGRPRWRWREGIDGDIRTRGIGENRDENLWTDRDQWRLEIRRRRRTL
;
A
#
# COMPACT_ATOMS: atom_id res chain seq x y z
N MET A 1 14.17 13.10 24.13
CA MET A 1 15.26 13.09 23.13
C MET A 1 15.00 11.98 22.12
N ASN A 2 14.67 12.30 20.86
CA ASN A 2 14.68 11.34 19.75
C ASN A 2 15.78 11.77 18.77
N ARG A 3 17.01 11.24 18.95
CA ARG A 3 18.23 11.62 18.20
C ARG A 3 18.24 11.18 16.72
N SER A 4 17.23 10.45 16.24
CA SER A 4 17.22 9.85 14.89
C SER A 4 16.99 10.84 13.74
N TYR A 5 16.45 12.04 14.02
CA TYR A 5 16.11 13.04 13.00
C TYR A 5 16.87 14.35 13.16
N ASP A 6 18.12 14.26 13.61
CA ASP A 6 19.00 15.42 13.72
C ASP A 6 19.31 16.04 12.34
N LYS A 7 19.62 17.35 12.30
CA LYS A 7 19.98 18.06 11.05
C LYS A 7 21.29 17.54 10.46
N VAL A 8 22.14 16.93 11.29
CA VAL A 8 23.44 16.35 10.92
C VAL A 8 23.29 15.15 9.99
N ILE A 9 22.20 14.39 10.10
CA ILE A 9 22.00 13.17 9.30
C ILE A 9 21.55 13.55 7.88
N SER A 10 22.27 13.07 6.88
CA SER A 10 21.94 13.28 5.47
C SER A 10 20.54 12.77 5.13
N LYS A 11 19.88 13.41 4.16
CA LYS A 11 18.54 12.97 3.69
C LYS A 11 18.56 11.52 3.24
N GLN A 12 19.63 11.10 2.56
CA GLN A 12 19.79 9.73 2.07
C GLN A 12 19.79 8.71 3.21
N ASN A 13 20.47 9.00 4.32
CA ASN A 13 20.49 8.12 5.49
C ASN A 13 19.11 8.07 6.17
N LYS A 14 18.40 9.21 6.26
CA LYS A 14 17.01 9.25 6.76
C LYS A 14 16.08 8.36 5.91
N HIS A 15 16.24 8.39 4.59
CA HIS A 15 15.52 7.50 3.67
C HIS A 15 15.86 6.02 3.88
N LYS A 16 17.15 5.68 4.06
CA LYS A 16 17.57 4.30 4.34
C LYS A 16 16.93 3.79 5.64
N THR A 17 17.02 4.57 6.72
CA THR A 17 16.40 4.21 8.01
C THR A 17 14.90 4.03 7.91
N TYR A 18 14.22 4.94 7.19
CA TYR A 18 12.79 4.81 6.95
C TYR A 18 12.45 3.52 6.20
N ASN A 19 13.12 3.26 5.06
CA ASN A 19 12.83 2.11 4.22
C ASN A 19 13.13 0.78 4.91
N SER A 20 14.21 0.69 5.68
CA SER A 20 14.62 -0.55 6.33
C SER A 20 13.83 -0.88 7.59
N ILE A 21 13.55 0.12 8.43
CA ILE A 21 12.95 -0.10 9.76
C ILE A 21 11.48 0.28 9.76
N ILE A 22 11.18 1.57 9.54
CA ILE A 22 9.84 2.12 9.75
C ILE A 22 8.84 1.55 8.75
N LYS A 23 9.21 1.51 7.46
CA LYS A 23 8.38 0.93 6.41
C LYS A 23 8.12 -0.55 6.66
N SER A 24 9.13 -1.30 7.09
CA SER A 24 8.99 -2.72 7.44
C SER A 24 7.94 -2.92 8.54
N ILE A 25 8.03 -2.15 9.63
CA ILE A 25 7.09 -2.22 10.75
C ILE A 25 5.67 -1.84 10.32
N ILE A 26 5.50 -0.73 9.59
CA ILE A 26 4.18 -0.24 9.19
C ILE A 26 3.52 -1.16 8.15
N SER A 27 4.31 -1.75 7.24
CA SER A 27 3.82 -2.63 6.18
C SER A 27 3.72 -4.09 6.59
N TYR A 28 4.08 -4.42 7.83
CA TYR A 28 4.00 -5.79 8.32
C TYR A 28 2.56 -6.33 8.27
N GLY A 29 2.39 -7.53 7.72
CA GLY A 29 1.08 -8.16 7.55
C GLY A 29 0.15 -7.44 6.58
N SER A 30 0.67 -6.46 5.83
CA SER A 30 -0.18 -5.58 5.03
C SER A 30 -0.81 -6.22 3.79
N GLU A 31 -0.38 -7.44 3.48
CA GLU A 31 -0.85 -8.27 2.37
C GLU A 31 -2.31 -8.72 2.57
N VAL A 32 -2.72 -8.99 3.82
CA VAL A 32 -3.97 -9.71 4.12
C VAL A 32 -5.06 -8.85 4.76
N TRP A 33 -4.73 -7.68 5.28
CA TRP A 33 -5.70 -6.78 5.93
C TRP A 33 -6.44 -5.86 4.91
N PRO A 34 -7.74 -5.57 5.10
CA PRO A 34 -8.45 -4.65 4.23
C PRO A 34 -8.02 -3.19 4.46
N LEU A 35 -7.67 -2.47 3.38
CA LEU A 35 -7.36 -1.05 3.41
C LEU A 35 -8.64 -0.20 3.45
N LYS A 36 -9.13 0.10 4.65
CA LYS A 36 -10.24 1.03 4.87
C LYS A 36 -9.76 2.48 4.75
N GLU A 37 -10.65 3.40 4.39
CA GLU A 37 -10.35 4.84 4.30
C GLU A 37 -9.71 5.41 5.58
N ARG A 38 -10.19 5.00 6.76
CA ARG A 38 -9.58 5.37 8.04
C ARG A 38 -8.12 4.93 8.15
N ASN A 39 -7.82 3.70 7.74
CA ASN A 39 -6.45 3.16 7.79
C ASN A 39 -5.57 3.87 6.76
N LEU A 40 -6.11 4.18 5.57
CA LEU A 40 -5.40 4.96 4.55
C LEU A 40 -4.98 6.34 5.08
N LYS A 41 -5.93 7.09 5.63
CA LYS A 41 -5.67 8.41 6.22
C LYS A 41 -4.67 8.35 7.37
N LEU A 42 -4.75 7.31 8.21
CA LEU A 42 -3.80 7.12 9.30
C LEU A 42 -2.38 6.86 8.77
N LEU A 43 -2.23 5.96 7.79
CA LEU A 43 -0.94 5.65 7.17
C LEU A 43 -0.30 6.87 6.51
N GLU A 44 -1.08 7.65 5.75
CA GLU A 44 -0.59 8.90 5.15
C GLU A 44 -0.19 9.93 6.22
N ALA A 45 -0.99 10.08 7.28
CA ALA A 45 -0.68 11.00 8.36
C ALA A 45 0.60 10.58 9.11
N THR A 46 0.77 9.28 9.39
CA THR A 46 1.97 8.73 10.04
C THR A 46 3.22 8.93 9.17
N GLU A 47 3.13 8.63 7.88
CA GLU A 47 4.22 8.86 6.93
C GLU A 47 4.59 10.35 6.85
N MET A 48 3.59 11.23 6.74
CA MET A 48 3.84 12.67 6.67
C MET A 48 4.38 13.26 7.98
N ASP A 49 3.95 12.77 9.14
CA ASP A 49 4.51 13.18 10.43
C ASP A 49 5.99 12.82 10.53
N LEU A 50 6.36 11.62 10.07
CA LEU A 50 7.75 11.18 10.00
C LEU A 50 8.58 12.10 9.11
N TRP A 51 8.13 12.37 7.89
CA TRP A 51 8.86 13.22 6.95
C TRP A 51 8.98 14.65 7.42
N ARG A 52 7.95 15.16 8.11
CA ARG A 52 7.95 16.48 8.72
C ARG A 52 9.00 16.58 9.83
N ARG A 53 9.08 15.59 10.71
CA ARG A 53 10.14 15.49 11.74
C ARG A 53 11.53 15.38 11.10
N ALA A 54 11.66 14.53 10.07
CA ALA A 54 12.91 14.35 9.33
C ALA A 54 13.41 15.65 8.66
N ALA A 55 12.48 16.49 8.20
CA ALA A 55 12.74 17.81 7.64
C ALA A 55 12.95 18.91 8.71
N GLY A 56 12.79 18.59 10.00
CA GLY A 56 12.91 19.55 11.10
C GLY A 56 11.81 20.62 11.07
N LYS A 57 10.61 20.27 10.61
CA LYS A 57 9.46 21.18 10.55
C LYS A 57 8.42 20.83 11.60
N SER A 58 7.81 21.85 12.18
CA SER A 58 6.66 21.72 13.08
C SER A 58 5.36 21.69 12.27
N LYS A 59 4.25 21.26 12.89
CA LYS A 59 2.91 21.51 12.35
C LYS A 59 2.55 23.00 12.43
N LEU A 60 3.12 23.73 13.40
CA LEU A 60 2.93 25.18 13.56
C LEU A 60 3.48 25.99 12.39
N ASP A 61 4.50 25.47 11.70
CA ASP A 61 5.08 26.13 10.52
C ASP A 61 4.10 26.19 9.33
N ARG A 62 2.95 25.49 9.41
CA ARG A 62 1.89 25.43 8.38
C ARG A 62 2.38 25.11 6.96
N VAL A 63 3.56 24.48 6.85
CA VAL A 63 4.14 24.06 5.57
C VAL A 63 3.27 22.97 4.96
N ARG A 64 2.87 23.16 3.70
CA ARG A 64 2.08 22.18 2.93
C ARG A 64 2.79 20.83 2.79
N ASN A 65 2.03 19.74 2.71
CA ASN A 65 2.59 18.39 2.66
C ASN A 65 3.40 18.14 1.38
N GLU A 66 2.98 18.70 0.24
CA GLU A 66 3.69 18.63 -1.03
C GLU A 66 5.07 19.27 -0.92
N ARG A 67 5.18 20.38 -0.17
CA ARG A 67 6.47 21.06 0.06
C ARG A 67 7.40 20.19 0.92
N ILE A 68 6.88 19.52 1.95
CA ILE A 68 7.67 18.58 2.76
C ILE A 68 8.16 17.41 1.91
N GLN A 69 7.29 16.84 1.07
CA GLN A 69 7.65 15.76 0.14
C GLN A 69 8.74 16.19 -0.83
N ASN A 70 8.65 17.40 -1.40
CA ASN A 70 9.67 17.96 -2.29
C ASN A 70 11.00 18.21 -1.56
N ILE A 71 10.98 18.75 -0.34
CA ILE A 71 12.19 18.94 0.48
C ILE A 71 12.88 17.60 0.74
N MET A 72 12.10 16.58 1.08
CA MET A 72 12.62 15.26 1.40
C MET A 72 12.89 14.40 0.16
N GLY A 73 12.42 14.77 -1.03
CA GLY A 73 12.57 13.95 -2.24
C GLY A 73 11.76 12.65 -2.20
N VAL A 74 10.58 12.66 -1.56
CA VAL A 74 9.71 11.50 -1.43
C VAL A 74 8.98 11.28 -2.75
N LYS A 75 9.36 10.23 -3.50
CA LYS A 75 8.76 9.88 -4.81
C LYS A 75 7.59 8.91 -4.69
N HIS A 76 7.54 8.10 -3.63
CA HIS A 76 6.56 7.03 -3.45
C HIS A 76 5.99 7.08 -2.03
N ARG A 77 4.67 6.94 -1.91
CA ARG A 77 3.96 6.86 -0.63
C ARG A 77 3.89 5.41 -0.17
N ILE A 78 3.89 5.19 1.15
CA ILE A 78 3.76 3.86 1.75
C ILE A 78 2.49 3.11 1.30
N LEU A 79 1.42 3.85 1.01
CA LEU A 79 0.18 3.26 0.52
C LEU A 79 0.35 2.50 -0.80
N GLU A 80 1.19 3.00 -1.70
CA GLU A 80 1.45 2.33 -2.97
C GLU A 80 2.24 1.04 -2.75
N ASP A 81 3.21 1.05 -1.82
CA ASP A 81 3.96 -0.16 -1.46
C ASP A 81 3.04 -1.23 -0.84
N ILE A 82 2.12 -0.83 0.05
CA ILE A 82 1.15 -1.75 0.63
C ILE A 82 0.25 -2.35 -0.45
N LYS A 83 -0.29 -1.52 -1.35
CA LYS A 83 -1.12 -2.01 -2.47
C LYS A 83 -0.35 -2.99 -3.35
N ILE A 84 0.91 -2.69 -3.68
CA ILE A 84 1.78 -3.60 -4.42
C ILE A 84 1.95 -4.93 -3.68
N ASN A 85 2.15 -4.92 -2.36
CA ASN A 85 2.24 -6.14 -1.56
C ASN A 85 0.93 -6.96 -1.58
N GLN A 86 -0.22 -6.29 -1.47
CA GLN A 86 -1.52 -6.96 -1.59
C GLN A 86 -1.71 -7.60 -2.96
N HIS A 87 -1.34 -6.92 -4.04
CA HIS A 87 -1.39 -7.47 -5.39
C HIS A 87 -0.40 -8.63 -5.59
N ARG A 88 0.80 -8.54 -5.02
CA ARG A 88 1.76 -9.67 -5.03
C ARG A 88 1.18 -10.90 -4.37
N TRP A 89 0.58 -10.73 -3.18
CA TRP A 89 -0.09 -11.81 -2.45
C TRP A 89 -1.29 -12.35 -3.24
N TYR A 90 -2.12 -11.48 -3.80
CA TYR A 90 -3.25 -11.86 -4.65
C TYR A 90 -2.81 -12.74 -5.82
N GLY A 91 -1.85 -12.28 -6.61
CA GLY A 91 -1.33 -13.06 -7.74
C GLY A 91 -0.66 -14.36 -7.29
N HIS A 92 0.01 -14.36 -6.13
CA HIS A 92 0.59 -15.57 -5.55
C HIS A 92 -0.47 -16.61 -5.20
N VAL A 93 -1.54 -16.20 -4.52
CA VAL A 93 -2.67 -17.09 -4.21
C VAL A 93 -3.38 -17.53 -5.48
N GLN A 94 -3.57 -16.65 -6.47
CA GLN A 94 -4.21 -17.03 -7.72
C GLN A 94 -3.46 -18.12 -8.50
N ARG A 95 -2.12 -18.15 -8.42
CA ARG A 95 -1.28 -19.21 -9.02
C ARG A 95 -1.21 -20.51 -8.20
N MET A 96 -1.76 -20.56 -6.99
CA MET A 96 -1.82 -21.80 -6.21
C MET A 96 -2.84 -22.76 -6.82
N GLU A 97 -2.64 -24.06 -6.61
CA GLU A 97 -3.64 -25.08 -6.93
C GLU A 97 -4.98 -24.81 -6.22
N GLU A 98 -6.08 -25.15 -6.88
CA GLU A 98 -7.45 -25.02 -6.35
C GLU A 98 -7.69 -25.81 -5.05
N SER A 99 -6.89 -26.85 -4.81
CA SER A 99 -6.93 -27.67 -3.60
C SER A 99 -6.52 -26.88 -2.33
N ARG A 100 -5.70 -25.83 -2.49
CA ARG A 100 -5.04 -25.09 -1.40
C ARG A 100 -6.01 -24.21 -0.63
N ILE A 101 -5.89 -24.24 0.69
CA ILE A 101 -6.77 -23.49 1.60
C ILE A 101 -6.81 -21.97 1.29
N PRO A 102 -5.68 -21.26 1.04
CA PRO A 102 -5.73 -19.83 0.72
C PRO A 102 -6.54 -19.51 -0.55
N LYS A 103 -6.41 -20.34 -1.59
CA LYS A 103 -7.15 -20.21 -2.86
C LYS A 103 -8.64 -20.45 -2.65
N LYS A 104 -8.99 -21.51 -1.91
CA LYS A 104 -10.38 -21.81 -1.50
C LYS A 104 -11.00 -20.66 -0.71
N ILE A 105 -10.32 -20.15 0.33
CA ILE A 105 -10.81 -19.03 1.14
C ILE A 105 -10.96 -17.76 0.32
N LEU A 106 -9.98 -17.48 -0.56
CA LEU A 106 -10.03 -16.33 -1.43
C LEU A 106 -11.28 -16.38 -2.33
N ASN A 107 -11.58 -17.53 -2.94
CA ASN A 107 -12.73 -17.75 -3.82
C ASN A 107 -14.07 -17.91 -3.07
N TRP A 108 -14.03 -18.27 -1.79
CA TRP A 108 -15.23 -18.51 -1.01
C TRP A 108 -15.98 -17.21 -0.68
N THR A 109 -17.29 -17.24 -0.92
CA THR A 109 -18.21 -16.16 -0.56
C THR A 109 -19.17 -16.66 0.53
N PRO A 110 -19.12 -16.09 1.75
CA PRO A 110 -20.07 -16.41 2.80
C PRO A 110 -21.51 -16.18 2.32
N GLN A 111 -22.36 -17.19 2.52
CA GLN A 111 -23.78 -17.13 2.21
C GLN A 111 -24.54 -16.31 3.27
N GLY A 112 -25.62 -15.64 2.84
CA GLY A 112 -26.52 -14.87 3.72
C GLY A 112 -26.29 -13.35 3.77
N LYS A 113 -27.21 -12.65 4.43
CA LYS A 113 -27.21 -11.19 4.55
C LYS A 113 -26.19 -10.72 5.58
N ARG A 114 -25.38 -9.72 5.21
CA ARG A 114 -24.42 -9.08 6.15
C ARG A 114 -25.19 -8.39 7.28
N LYS A 115 -24.78 -8.64 8.53
CA LYS A 115 -25.31 -7.92 9.71
C LYS A 115 -24.97 -6.43 9.65
N ARG A 116 -25.84 -5.59 10.21
CA ARG A 116 -25.63 -4.15 10.37
C ARG A 116 -24.34 -3.89 11.17
N GLY A 117 -23.56 -2.89 10.75
CA GLY A 117 -22.28 -2.53 11.38
C GLY A 117 -21.03 -3.24 10.82
N ARG A 118 -21.19 -4.30 10.01
CA ARG A 118 -20.04 -4.92 9.32
C ARG A 118 -19.52 -3.99 8.22
N PRO A 119 -18.19 -3.89 8.00
CA PRO A 119 -17.64 -3.10 6.90
C PRO A 119 -18.28 -3.50 5.56
N ARG A 120 -18.64 -2.48 4.77
CA ARG A 120 -19.22 -2.66 3.42
C ARG A 120 -18.26 -3.43 2.52
N TRP A 121 -16.99 -3.04 2.53
CA TRP A 121 -15.93 -3.55 1.67
C TRP A 121 -15.14 -4.71 2.30
N ARG A 122 -14.99 -5.80 1.55
CA ARG A 122 -14.05 -6.91 1.83
C ARG A 122 -12.67 -6.61 1.27
N TRP A 123 -11.69 -7.39 1.72
CA TRP A 123 -10.34 -7.37 1.15
C TRP A 123 -10.35 -7.59 -0.37
N ARG A 124 -11.05 -8.62 -0.87
CA ARG A 124 -11.18 -8.92 -2.31
C ARG A 124 -11.81 -7.76 -3.09
N GLU A 125 -12.92 -7.21 -2.59
CA GLU A 125 -13.60 -6.07 -3.23
C GLU A 125 -12.67 -4.83 -3.33
N GLY A 126 -11.75 -4.66 -2.36
CA GLY A 126 -10.71 -3.64 -2.40
C GLY A 126 -9.62 -3.90 -3.44
N ILE A 127 -9.17 -5.15 -3.59
CA ILE A 127 -8.22 -5.56 -4.64
C ILE A 127 -8.84 -5.36 -6.02
N ASP A 128 -10.04 -5.88 -6.25
CA ASP A 128 -10.73 -5.77 -7.54
C ASP A 128 -10.98 -4.29 -7.91
N GLY A 129 -11.30 -3.45 -6.92
CA GLY A 129 -11.42 -2.02 -7.10
C GLY A 129 -10.09 -1.35 -7.49
N ASP A 130 -8.98 -1.76 -6.89
CA ASP A 130 -7.66 -1.22 -7.21
C ASP A 130 -7.14 -1.72 -8.58
N ILE A 131 -7.41 -2.98 -8.95
CA ILE A 131 -7.15 -3.53 -10.28
C ILE A 131 -7.86 -2.70 -11.34
N ARG A 132 -9.17 -2.45 -11.17
CA ARG A 132 -9.96 -1.59 -12.06
C ARG A 132 -9.39 -0.17 -12.12
N THR A 133 -9.11 0.45 -10.98
CA THR A 133 -8.58 1.82 -10.92
C THR A 133 -7.21 1.95 -11.61
N ARG A 134 -6.40 0.88 -11.61
CA ARG A 134 -5.11 0.85 -12.29
C ARG A 134 -5.21 0.49 -13.78
N GLY A 135 -6.36 0.02 -14.25
CA GLY A 135 -6.53 -0.53 -15.60
C GLY A 135 -5.77 -1.84 -15.83
N ILE A 136 -5.48 -2.58 -14.76
CA ILE A 136 -4.78 -3.87 -14.85
C ILE A 136 -5.74 -4.89 -15.48
N GLY A 137 -5.38 -5.44 -16.63
CA GLY A 137 -6.20 -6.46 -17.33
C GLY A 137 -7.33 -5.91 -18.22
N GLU A 138 -7.48 -4.59 -18.38
CA GLU A 138 -8.44 -3.98 -19.32
C GLU A 138 -8.20 -4.39 -20.79
N ASN A 139 -7.01 -4.92 -21.11
CA ASN A 139 -6.59 -5.31 -22.47
C ASN A 139 -6.38 -6.83 -22.67
N ARG A 140 -7.25 -7.70 -22.12
CA ARG A 140 -7.43 -9.12 -22.53
C ARG A 140 -6.61 -10.23 -21.84
N ASP A 141 -6.49 -10.25 -20.52
CA ASP A 141 -6.21 -11.57 -19.92
C ASP A 141 -6.81 -11.69 -18.51
N GLU A 142 -7.87 -12.50 -18.40
CA GLU A 142 -8.44 -12.91 -17.11
C GLU A 142 -7.41 -13.66 -16.25
N ASN A 143 -6.27 -14.04 -16.80
CA ASN A 143 -5.21 -14.77 -16.11
C ASN A 143 -3.84 -14.07 -16.14
N LEU A 144 -3.80 -12.73 -16.18
CA LEU A 144 -2.56 -11.94 -16.17
C LEU A 144 -1.61 -12.30 -15.00
N TRP A 145 -2.14 -12.77 -13.87
CA TRP A 145 -1.34 -13.23 -12.75
C TRP A 145 -0.59 -14.54 -13.01
N THR A 146 -0.88 -15.29 -14.07
CA THR A 146 -0.19 -16.54 -14.41
C THR A 146 1.27 -16.28 -14.75
N ASP A 147 1.53 -15.26 -15.57
CA ASP A 147 2.88 -14.75 -15.79
C ASP A 147 3.30 -13.87 -14.61
N ARG A 148 4.31 -14.34 -13.87
CA ARG A 148 4.82 -13.66 -12.68
C ARG A 148 5.46 -12.32 -13.01
N ASP A 149 6.15 -12.21 -14.14
CA ASP A 149 6.92 -11.02 -14.49
C ASP A 149 6.03 -9.96 -15.12
N GLN A 150 5.07 -10.36 -15.96
CA GLN A 150 4.00 -9.45 -16.40
C GLN A 150 3.20 -8.93 -15.21
N TRP A 151 2.79 -9.81 -14.29
CA TRP A 151 2.09 -9.39 -13.07
C TRP A 151 2.91 -8.37 -12.27
N ARG A 152 4.20 -8.63 -12.07
CA ARG A 152 5.11 -7.71 -11.34
C ARG A 152 5.27 -6.36 -12.03
N LEU A 153 5.26 -6.34 -13.36
CA LEU A 153 5.35 -5.11 -14.15
C LEU A 153 4.06 -4.30 -14.00
N GLU A 154 2.90 -4.93 -14.19
CA GLU A 154 1.59 -4.28 -14.18
C GLU A 154 1.24 -3.69 -12.81
N ILE A 155 1.49 -4.42 -11.71
CA ILE A 155 1.20 -3.90 -10.36
C ILE A 155 2.07 -2.70 -9.98
N ARG A 156 3.25 -2.56 -10.61
CA ARG A 156 4.16 -1.42 -10.42
C ARG A 156 3.84 -0.24 -11.34
N ARG A 157 3.03 -0.43 -12.39
CA ARG A 157 2.59 0.67 -13.25
C ARG A 157 1.72 1.64 -12.44
N ARG A 158 1.86 2.92 -12.77
CA ARG A 158 1.08 4.00 -12.13
C ARG A 158 -0.38 3.86 -12.53
N ARG A 159 -1.27 4.31 -11.63
CA ARG A 159 -2.69 4.49 -11.97
C ARG A 159 -2.78 5.34 -13.24
N ARG A 160 -3.60 4.91 -14.20
CA ARG A 160 -3.99 5.77 -15.31
C ARG A 160 -4.70 6.97 -14.69
N THR A 161 -4.13 8.16 -14.82
CA THR A 161 -4.85 9.39 -14.58
C THR A 161 -5.85 9.53 -15.72
N LEU A 162 -7.14 9.36 -15.39
CA LEU A 162 -8.24 9.81 -16.24
C LEU A 162 -8.30 11.33 -16.24
#